data_AF-A0A833APC6-F1
#
_entry.id   AF-A0A833APC6-F1
#
_cell.length_a   1.000
_cell.length_b   1.000
_cell.length_c   1.000
_cell.angle_alpha   90.00
_cell.angle_beta   90.00
_cell.angle_gamma   90.00
#
_symmetry.space_group_name_H-M   'P 1'
#
loop_
_entity.id
_entity.type
_entity.pdbx_description
1 polymer ?
#
loop_
_entity_poly.entity_id
_entity_poly.type
_entity_poly.pdbx_seq_one_letter_code
_entity_poly.pdbx_strand_id
1 'polypeptide(L)'
;NPEEKASSGLQEMVLLYPGAIHQAPGGQFSFTPLLKSSPYAGALQYSQLVQRSFFGTQLVSRGHRRRPAGHDYTFAAQIKGESVNPELVLDSTKTNAEDQIKTVNAIVIADLDFISDQFFEIRKRGFENLNFDNVTFFLNCMDMLVGDESFVDLRKRRVVHRTLEMVESQSKRFIEQRRKDEDEAEAQAQVALTEAQSRLDQKVAEVRNRQDLDAQQKQIMARNLQEVENRKFEALKANIEAEKQAQIAVSKENMEANIRAIQSSIKTFAVIFPPIPVLIIGIFIFMRRKRREDEAAVAARKLRS
;
A
#
# COMPACT_ATOMS: atom_id res chain seq x y z
N ASN A 1 11.01 1.10 8.80
CA ASN A 1 12.00 2.18 8.87
C ASN A 1 13.39 1.54 8.85
N PRO A 2 14.23 1.74 7.81
CA PRO A 2 15.51 1.06 7.68
C PRO A 2 16.58 1.54 8.66
N GLU A 3 16.45 2.76 9.18
CA GLU A 3 17.40 3.39 10.10
C GLU A 3 17.31 2.80 11.52
N GLU A 4 16.13 2.29 11.88
CA GLU A 4 15.86 1.77 13.22
C GLU A 4 16.15 0.27 13.32
N LYS A 5 16.93 -0.14 14.32
CA LYS A 5 17.34 -1.55 14.51
C LYS A 5 16.15 -2.49 14.63
N ALA A 6 15.08 -2.06 15.31
CA ALA A 6 13.88 -2.87 15.49
C ALA A 6 13.19 -3.19 14.16
N SER A 7 13.21 -2.26 13.20
CA SER A 7 12.49 -2.35 11.92
C SER A 7 13.38 -2.61 10.71
N SER A 8 14.70 -2.57 10.88
CA SER A 8 15.68 -2.77 9.83
C SER A 8 15.70 -4.24 9.38
N GLY A 9 15.61 -4.47 8.07
CA GLY A 9 15.65 -5.80 7.47
C GLY A 9 14.33 -6.60 7.50
N LEU A 10 13.25 -6.03 8.02
CA LEU A 10 11.91 -6.59 7.87
C LEU A 10 11.46 -6.47 6.41
N GLN A 11 10.78 -7.50 5.89
CA GLN A 11 10.35 -7.54 4.48
C GLN A 11 8.83 -7.36 4.37
N GLU A 12 8.07 -8.26 5.00
CA GLU A 12 6.62 -8.29 4.89
C GLU A 12 5.99 -8.22 6.27
N MET A 13 5.09 -7.26 6.45
CA MET A 13 4.37 -7.04 7.70
C MET A 13 2.88 -6.97 7.38
N VAL A 14 2.06 -7.56 8.23
CA VAL A 14 0.61 -7.57 8.07
C VAL A 14 -0.05 -7.05 9.32
N LEU A 15 -0.97 -6.11 9.14
CA LEU A 15 -1.76 -5.50 10.19
C LEU A 15 -3.20 -5.55 9.68
N LEU A 16 -4.13 -6.11 10.47
CA LEU A 16 -5.49 -6.35 10.00
C LEU A 16 -6.34 -5.10 10.13
N TYR A 17 -6.38 -4.53 11.33
CA TYR A 17 -7.12 -3.32 11.65
C TYR A 17 -6.26 -2.35 12.45
N PRO A 18 -5.11 -1.90 11.89
CA PRO A 18 -4.24 -1.01 12.62
C PRO A 18 -4.88 0.36 12.80
N GLY A 19 -4.76 0.91 13.99
CA GLY A 19 -4.85 2.35 14.24
C GLY A 19 -3.59 3.07 13.77
N ALA A 20 -3.59 4.40 13.91
CA ALA A 20 -2.42 5.23 13.66
C ALA A 20 -2.09 6.07 14.91
N ILE A 21 -0.81 6.18 15.22
CA ILE A 21 -0.29 7.00 16.32
C ILE A 21 0.45 8.21 15.78
N HIS A 22 0.37 9.32 16.51
CA HIS A 22 1.09 10.56 16.19
C HIS A 22 1.59 11.19 17.49
N GLN A 23 2.72 11.90 17.40
CA GLN A 23 3.22 12.67 18.53
C GLN A 23 2.28 13.84 18.82
N ALA A 24 1.92 14.02 20.09
CA ALA A 24 1.13 15.18 20.51
C ALA A 24 1.95 16.48 20.35
N PRO A 25 1.33 17.59 19.92
CA PRO A 25 2.01 18.89 19.86
C PRO A 25 2.56 19.29 21.23
N GLY A 26 3.85 19.65 21.30
CA GLY A 26 4.51 20.03 22.56
C GLY A 26 4.89 18.85 23.47
N GLY A 27 4.90 17.62 22.97
CA GLY A 27 5.34 16.46 23.74
C GLY A 27 6.81 16.54 24.15
N GLN A 28 7.10 16.28 25.43
CA GLN A 28 8.46 16.25 25.99
C GLN A 28 9.22 14.96 25.67
N PHE A 29 8.51 13.91 25.26
CA PHE A 29 9.09 12.63 24.88
C PHE A 29 9.50 12.62 23.41
N SER A 30 10.67 12.06 23.13
CA SER A 30 11.12 11.73 21.79
C SER A 30 10.25 10.64 21.19
N PHE A 31 9.76 10.89 19.98
CA PHE A 31 8.88 9.99 19.24
C PHE A 31 9.60 9.51 17.98
N THR A 32 10.03 8.25 18.00
CA THR A 32 10.76 7.62 16.90
C THR A 32 9.86 6.61 16.19
N PRO A 33 9.43 6.86 14.95
CA PRO A 33 8.56 5.95 14.24
C PRO A 33 9.31 4.70 13.76
N LEU A 34 8.80 3.53 14.12
CA LEU A 34 9.37 2.21 13.75
C LEU A 34 8.70 1.67 12.47
N LEU A 35 7.36 1.65 12.46
CA LEU A 35 6.55 1.21 11.32
C LEU A 35 5.72 2.37 10.79
N LYS A 36 5.85 2.63 9.50
CA LYS A 36 5.14 3.69 8.78
C LYS A 36 4.50 3.15 7.52
N SER A 37 3.33 3.68 7.18
CA SER A 37 2.72 3.47 5.88
C SER A 37 3.45 4.27 4.81
N SER A 38 3.19 3.89 3.56
CA SER A 38 3.50 4.75 2.42
C SER A 38 2.64 6.03 2.45
N PRO A 39 3.11 7.18 1.91
CA PRO A 39 2.29 8.39 1.75
C PRO A 39 1.09 8.20 0.80
N TYR A 40 1.09 7.10 0.03
CA TYR A 40 -0.03 6.69 -0.81
C TYR A 40 -1.06 5.83 -0.06
N ALA A 41 -0.92 5.64 1.25
CA ALA A 41 -1.91 4.93 2.07
C ALA A 41 -3.15 5.80 2.30
N GLY A 42 -4.31 5.14 2.36
CA GLY A 42 -5.60 5.74 2.70
C GLY A 42 -6.21 5.05 3.91
N ALA A 43 -7.10 5.75 4.61
CA ALA A 43 -7.86 5.21 5.73
C ALA A 43 -9.32 5.01 5.34
N LEU A 44 -9.93 3.92 5.81
CA LEU A 44 -11.36 3.65 5.68
C LEU A 44 -11.97 3.65 7.07
N GLN A 45 -13.14 4.28 7.21
CA GLN A 45 -13.86 4.24 8.47
C GLN A 45 -14.51 2.88 8.65
N TYR A 46 -14.57 2.41 9.91
CA TYR A 46 -15.20 1.12 10.23
C TYR A 46 -16.65 1.03 9.73
N SER A 47 -17.42 2.12 9.85
CA SER A 47 -18.80 2.22 9.35
C SER A 47 -18.93 2.06 7.84
N GLN A 48 -17.86 2.33 7.08
CA GLN A 48 -17.82 2.12 5.64
C GLN A 48 -17.54 0.65 5.31
N LEU A 49 -16.74 -0.03 6.13
CA LEU A 49 -16.39 -1.44 5.94
C LEU A 49 -17.47 -2.40 6.45
N VAL A 50 -18.18 -2.02 7.52
CA VAL A 50 -19.16 -2.87 8.19
C VAL A 50 -20.54 -2.23 8.13
N GLN A 51 -21.46 -2.89 7.44
CA GLN A 51 -22.88 -2.53 7.45
C GLN A 51 -23.68 -3.51 8.29
N ARG A 52 -24.58 -2.97 9.11
CA ARG A 52 -25.56 -3.77 9.84
C ARG A 52 -26.77 -4.00 8.93
N SER A 53 -27.04 -5.26 8.59
CA SER A 53 -28.22 -5.70 7.86
C SER A 53 -29.17 -6.45 8.80
N PHE A 54 -30.42 -6.65 8.35
CA PHE A 54 -31.40 -7.50 9.05
C PHE A 54 -30.89 -8.94 9.27
N PHE A 55 -29.98 -9.40 8.40
CA PHE A 55 -29.34 -10.73 8.50
C PHE A 55 -27.99 -10.71 9.26
N GLY A 56 -27.67 -9.62 9.97
CA GLY A 56 -26.42 -9.49 10.75
C GLY A 56 -25.43 -8.47 10.18
N THR A 57 -24.23 -8.44 10.74
CA THR A 57 -23.12 -7.61 10.25
C THR A 57 -22.52 -8.20 8.98
N GLN A 58 -22.51 -7.40 7.91
CA GLN A 58 -21.92 -7.79 6.63
C GLN A 58 -20.74 -6.86 6.31
N LEU A 59 -19.64 -7.45 5.85
CA LEU A 59 -18.51 -6.70 5.31
C LEU A 59 -18.87 -6.20 3.91
N VAL A 60 -18.79 -4.89 3.72
CA VAL A 60 -18.94 -4.27 2.41
C VAL A 60 -17.57 -4.38 1.74
N SER A 61 -17.46 -5.23 0.71
CA SER A 61 -16.17 -5.52 0.08
C SER A 61 -15.91 -4.73 -1.21
N ARG A 62 -16.83 -3.85 -1.65
CA ARG A 62 -16.76 -3.26 -3.00
C ARG A 62 -16.99 -1.74 -2.99
N GLY A 63 -16.19 -1.04 -3.79
CA GLY A 63 -16.44 0.34 -4.21
C GLY A 63 -15.90 1.43 -3.30
N HIS A 64 -15.13 1.12 -2.25
CA HIS A 64 -14.54 2.16 -1.41
C HIS A 64 -13.51 2.97 -2.19
N ARG A 65 -13.72 4.29 -2.19
CA ARG A 65 -12.75 5.22 -2.72
C ARG A 65 -11.43 5.12 -1.96
N ARG A 66 -10.37 4.73 -2.67
CA ARG A 66 -9.01 4.73 -2.13
C ARG A 66 -8.45 6.14 -2.22
N ARG A 67 -8.84 7.01 -1.28
CA ARG A 67 -8.22 8.33 -1.13
C ARG A 67 -6.94 8.18 -0.32
N PRO A 68 -5.76 8.39 -0.89
CA PRO A 68 -4.57 8.49 -0.07
C PRO A 68 -4.63 9.78 0.73
N ALA A 69 -4.12 9.69 1.94
CA ALA A 69 -4.19 10.77 2.89
C ALA A 69 -3.15 11.88 2.62
N GLY A 70 -2.19 11.63 1.72
CA GLY A 70 -1.10 12.55 1.41
C GLY A 70 -0.04 12.66 2.50
N HIS A 71 -0.14 11.85 3.55
CA HIS A 71 0.80 11.72 4.65
C HIS A 71 0.96 10.24 5.02
N ASP A 72 2.03 9.92 5.74
CA ASP A 72 2.28 8.60 6.28
C ASP A 72 1.56 8.39 7.62
N TYR A 73 1.06 7.18 7.84
CA TYR A 73 0.51 6.74 9.12
C TYR A 73 1.58 5.98 9.88
N THR A 74 1.83 6.34 11.14
CA THR A 74 2.74 5.58 12.01
C THR A 74 1.94 4.50 12.72
N PHE A 75 2.31 3.24 12.53
CA PHE A 75 1.66 2.08 13.15
C PHE A 75 2.37 1.62 14.41
N ALA A 76 3.68 1.85 14.49
CA ALA A 76 4.46 1.57 15.68
C ALA A 76 5.54 2.64 15.89
N ALA A 77 5.77 3.04 17.14
CA ALA A 77 6.75 4.05 17.49
C ALA A 77 7.41 3.71 18.83
N GLN A 78 8.69 4.05 18.94
CA GLN A 78 9.42 4.08 20.19
C GLN A 78 9.28 5.47 20.82
N ILE A 79 8.96 5.48 22.10
CA ILE A 79 8.80 6.67 22.93
C ILE A 79 9.92 6.64 23.97
N LYS A 80 10.81 7.63 23.91
CA LYS A 80 11.90 7.79 24.87
C LYS A 80 11.82 9.15 25.55
N GLY A 81 12.12 9.20 26.84
CA GLY A 81 12.32 10.46 27.53
C GLY A 81 12.41 10.27 29.03
N GLU A 82 12.50 11.38 29.73
CA GLU A 82 12.55 11.40 31.17
C GLU A 82 11.20 11.84 31.71
N SER A 83 10.70 11.11 32.70
CA SER A 83 9.47 11.45 33.40
C SER A 83 9.77 11.60 34.88
N VAL A 84 9.30 12.70 35.47
CA VAL A 84 9.32 12.88 36.92
C VAL A 84 8.19 12.04 37.50
N ASN A 85 8.52 11.13 38.41
CA ASN A 85 7.51 10.25 39.00
C ASN A 85 6.54 11.07 39.88
N PRO A 86 5.25 11.20 39.53
CA PRO A 86 4.30 11.98 40.32
C PRO A 86 4.08 11.41 41.74
N GLU A 87 4.33 10.11 41.97
CA GLU A 87 4.26 9.51 43.32
C GLU A 87 5.41 9.93 44.24
N LEU A 88 6.59 10.27 43.70
CA LEU A 88 7.75 10.68 44.49
C LEU A 88 7.76 12.18 44.84
N VAL A 89 6.89 12.97 44.20
CA VAL A 89 6.76 14.41 44.48
C VAL A 89 6.07 14.66 45.84
N LEU A 90 5.25 13.71 46.30
CA LEU A 90 4.46 13.83 47.54
C LEU A 90 5.22 13.47 48.83
N ASP A 91 6.35 12.75 48.75
CA ASP A 91 7.14 12.34 49.91
C ASP A 91 8.53 13.01 49.89
N SER A 92 8.51 14.34 50.05
CA SER A 92 9.66 15.23 49.81
C SER A 92 10.78 15.13 50.84
N THR A 93 10.86 14.07 51.66
CA THR A 93 11.81 14.01 52.78
C THR A 93 12.87 12.90 52.71
N LYS A 94 12.81 11.94 51.78
CA LYS A 94 13.74 10.78 51.80
C LYS A 94 14.19 10.20 50.44
N THR A 95 14.24 10.96 49.36
CA THR A 95 14.67 10.40 48.07
C THR A 95 15.64 11.33 47.36
N ASN A 96 16.81 10.79 47.00
CA ASN A 96 17.85 11.50 46.23
C ASN A 96 17.24 12.06 44.92
N ALA A 97 17.67 13.24 44.50
CA ALA A 97 17.13 13.91 43.30
C ALA A 97 17.27 13.05 42.02
N GLU A 98 18.25 12.14 41.98
CA GLU A 98 18.49 11.20 40.87
C GLU A 98 17.43 10.08 40.77
N ASP A 99 16.82 9.66 41.90
CA ASP A 99 15.77 8.62 41.91
C ASP A 99 14.39 9.14 41.47
N GLN A 100 14.24 10.47 41.36
CA GLN A 100 12.98 11.12 40.97
C GLN A 100 12.76 11.11 39.44
N ILE A 101 13.85 11.00 38.68
CA ILE A 101 13.84 11.00 37.22
C ILE A 101 13.83 9.55 36.74
N LYS A 102 12.67 9.07 36.27
CA LYS A 102 12.57 7.75 35.62
C LYS A 102 12.70 7.92 34.11
N THR A 103 13.61 7.17 33.52
CA THR A 103 13.69 7.05 32.07
C THR A 103 12.54 6.18 31.58
N VAL A 104 11.77 6.71 30.65
CA VAL A 104 10.70 6.00 29.93
C VAL A 104 11.29 5.53 28.61
N ASN A 105 11.25 4.21 28.38
CA ASN A 105 11.50 3.60 27.09
C ASN A 105 10.33 2.66 26.80
N ALA A 106 9.44 3.09 25.91
CA ALA A 106 8.23 2.35 25.57
C ALA A 106 8.14 2.17 24.05
N ILE A 107 7.60 1.05 23.60
CA ILE A 107 7.24 0.84 22.20
C ILE A 107 5.72 0.67 22.15
N VAL A 108 5.06 1.50 21.36
CA VAL A 108 3.61 1.46 21.15
C VAL A 108 3.34 0.92 19.77
N ILE A 109 2.47 -0.09 19.67
CA ILE A 109 2.02 -0.70 18.43
C ILE A 109 0.49 -0.54 18.36
N ALA A 110 0.00 0.02 17.26
CA ALA A 110 -1.40 0.40 17.09
C ALA A 110 -2.25 -0.74 16.50
N ASP A 111 -1.98 -2.01 16.84
CA ASP A 111 -2.79 -3.15 16.43
C ASP A 111 -2.80 -4.19 17.55
N LEU A 112 -4.00 -4.62 17.95
CA LEU A 112 -4.20 -5.58 19.02
C LEU A 112 -3.92 -7.01 18.57
N ASP A 113 -4.28 -7.33 17.32
CA ASP A 113 -4.12 -8.66 16.76
C ASP A 113 -2.75 -8.86 16.10
N PHE A 114 -1.86 -7.87 16.25
CA PHE A 114 -0.50 -7.85 15.67
C PHE A 114 0.28 -9.15 15.89
N ILE A 115 0.08 -9.76 17.07
CA ILE A 115 0.60 -11.07 17.45
C ILE A 115 -0.57 -11.91 17.92
N SER A 116 -0.92 -12.89 17.10
CA SER A 116 -1.97 -13.85 17.39
C SER A 116 -1.52 -15.25 17.00
N ASP A 117 -2.15 -16.27 17.59
CA ASP A 117 -1.89 -17.68 17.28
C ASP A 117 -2.02 -17.96 15.78
N GLN A 118 -2.91 -17.24 15.10
CA GLN A 118 -3.11 -17.35 13.66
C GLN A 118 -1.86 -16.96 12.87
N PHE A 119 -1.14 -15.90 13.27
CA PHE A 119 0.12 -15.51 12.63
C PHE A 119 1.24 -16.53 12.88
N PHE A 120 1.27 -17.16 14.05
CA PHE A 120 2.20 -18.27 14.33
C PHE A 120 1.90 -19.50 13.47
N GLU A 121 0.62 -19.87 13.31
CA GLU A 121 0.22 -20.99 12.47
C GLU A 121 0.50 -20.73 10.98
N ILE A 122 0.26 -19.52 10.47
CA ILE A 122 0.63 -19.14 9.10
C ILE A 122 2.15 -19.29 8.89
N ARG A 123 2.95 -18.76 9.83
CA ARG A 123 4.42 -18.87 9.78
C ARG A 123 4.89 -20.32 9.84
N LYS A 124 4.27 -21.16 10.67
CA LYS A 124 4.60 -22.59 10.82
C LYS A 124 4.26 -23.41 9.57
N ARG A 125 3.16 -23.09 8.90
CA ARG A 125 2.70 -23.78 7.68
C ARG A 125 3.46 -23.33 6.43
N GLY A 126 4.09 -22.16 6.45
CA GLY A 126 4.85 -21.64 5.30
C GLY A 126 4.00 -21.52 4.03
N PHE A 127 2.73 -21.16 4.20
CA PHE A 127 1.74 -21.16 3.12
C PHE A 127 2.15 -20.14 2.04
N GLU A 128 2.25 -20.57 0.78
CA GLU A 128 2.47 -19.72 -0.40
C GLU A 128 3.65 -18.71 -0.32
N ASN A 129 4.76 -19.04 0.35
CA ASN A 129 5.89 -18.13 0.57
C ASN A 129 5.56 -16.85 1.36
N LEU A 130 4.39 -16.76 2.01
CA LEU A 130 4.01 -15.62 2.86
C LEU A 130 4.75 -15.72 4.19
N ASN A 131 5.85 -14.98 4.31
CA ASN A 131 6.68 -14.95 5.51
C ASN A 131 6.51 -13.62 6.23
N PHE A 132 5.44 -13.50 7.01
CA PHE A 132 5.21 -12.31 7.82
C PHE A 132 6.27 -12.18 8.94
N ASP A 133 6.85 -11.00 9.01
CA ASP A 133 7.87 -10.62 9.98
C ASP A 133 7.28 -10.00 11.25
N ASN A 134 5.96 -10.08 11.48
CA ASN A 134 5.30 -9.58 12.69
C ASN A 134 6.01 -10.07 13.98
N VAL A 135 6.24 -11.39 14.06
CA VAL A 135 6.95 -12.01 15.20
C VAL A 135 8.40 -11.54 15.27
N THR A 136 9.08 -11.39 14.13
CA THR A 136 10.47 -10.90 14.07
C THR A 136 10.55 -9.47 14.63
N PHE A 137 9.65 -8.59 14.19
CA PHE A 137 9.58 -7.21 14.66
C PHE A 137 9.33 -7.16 16.17
N PHE A 138 8.40 -7.97 16.68
CA PHE A 138 8.14 -8.04 18.11
C PHE A 138 9.36 -8.44 18.93
N LEU A 139 10.07 -9.48 18.51
CA LEU A 139 11.30 -9.92 19.17
C LEU A 139 12.36 -8.82 19.12
N ASN A 140 12.53 -8.13 17.99
CA ASN A 140 13.45 -7.00 17.91
C ASN A 140 13.04 -5.83 18.83
N CYS A 141 11.74 -5.59 19.00
CA CYS A 141 11.23 -4.60 19.94
C CYS A 141 11.53 -4.99 21.39
N MET A 142 11.36 -6.26 21.77
CA MET A 142 11.73 -6.76 23.10
C MET A 142 13.23 -6.61 23.36
N ASP A 143 14.06 -7.06 22.42
CA ASP A 143 15.53 -6.95 22.49
C ASP A 143 15.95 -5.48 22.69
N MET A 144 15.33 -4.54 21.97
CA MET A 144 15.57 -3.10 22.08
C MET A 144 15.11 -2.49 23.42
N LEU A 145 14.03 -3.02 24.04
CA LEU A 145 13.56 -2.58 25.35
C LEU A 145 14.45 -3.11 26.49
N VAL A 146 14.96 -4.33 26.34
CA VAL A 146 15.89 -4.96 27.29
C VAL A 146 17.30 -4.35 27.17
N GLY A 147 17.64 -3.77 26.02
CA GLY A 147 18.96 -3.20 25.74
C GLY A 147 19.98 -4.22 25.23
N ASP A 148 19.55 -5.44 24.89
CA ASP A 148 20.39 -6.47 24.27
C ASP A 148 20.15 -6.52 22.75
N GLU A 149 20.90 -5.72 22.02
CA GLU A 149 20.76 -5.62 20.55
C GLU A 149 21.58 -6.68 19.80
N SER A 150 22.29 -7.56 20.51
CA SER A 150 23.24 -8.53 19.96
C SER A 150 22.59 -9.52 18.98
N PHE A 151 21.34 -9.89 19.24
CA PHE A 151 20.59 -10.86 18.41
C PHE A 151 19.90 -10.22 17.20
N VAL A 152 19.71 -8.89 17.19
CA VAL A 152 19.08 -8.17 16.07
C VAL A 152 19.95 -8.26 14.82
N ASP A 153 21.27 -8.09 14.97
CA ASP A 153 22.20 -8.12 13.84
C ASP A 153 22.36 -9.51 13.22
N LEU A 154 22.21 -10.58 14.03
CA LEU A 154 22.23 -11.97 13.53
C LEU A 154 20.97 -12.31 12.72
N ARG A 155 19.80 -11.75 13.05
CA ARG A 155 18.54 -11.99 12.30
C ARG A 155 18.48 -11.28 10.94
N LYS A 156 19.23 -10.19 10.75
CA LYS A 156 19.30 -9.44 9.47
C LYS A 156 19.88 -10.25 8.31
N ARG A 157 20.56 -11.37 8.58
CA ARG A 157 21.32 -12.15 7.59
C ARG A 157 20.48 -13.06 6.67
N ARG A 158 19.15 -12.90 6.66
CA ARG A 158 18.26 -13.65 5.74
C ARG A 158 18.46 -13.20 4.30
N VAL A 159 18.05 -14.07 3.37
CA VAL A 159 17.94 -13.73 1.95
C VAL A 159 16.97 -12.55 1.82
N VAL A 160 17.51 -11.39 1.50
CA VAL A 160 16.71 -10.22 1.15
C VAL A 160 16.06 -10.54 -0.19
N HIS A 161 14.73 -10.73 -0.20
CA HIS A 161 13.96 -10.64 -1.43
C HIS A 161 14.06 -9.18 -1.87
N ARG A 162 15.14 -8.82 -2.56
CA ARG A 162 15.26 -7.53 -3.22
C ARG A 162 14.12 -7.50 -4.23
N THR A 163 13.01 -6.88 -3.86
CA THR A 163 12.06 -6.41 -4.85
C THR A 163 12.87 -5.54 -5.80
N LEU A 164 12.57 -5.67 -7.09
CA LEU A 164 13.35 -5.00 -8.12
C LEU A 164 13.13 -3.49 -7.94
N GLU A 165 13.95 -2.81 -7.13
CA GLU A 165 13.82 -1.38 -6.79
C GLU A 165 13.72 -0.51 -8.06
N MET A 166 14.42 -0.94 -9.12
CA MET A 166 14.31 -0.34 -10.45
C MET A 166 12.92 -0.54 -11.07
N VAL A 167 12.33 -1.74 -10.98
CA VAL A 167 10.96 -1.98 -11.46
C VAL A 167 9.96 -1.22 -10.62
N GLU A 168 10.11 -1.17 -9.30
CA GLU A 168 9.20 -0.42 -8.42
C GLU A 168 9.25 1.08 -8.75
N SER A 169 10.44 1.66 -8.84
CA SER A 169 10.61 3.08 -9.18
C SER A 169 10.07 3.43 -10.57
N GLN A 170 10.24 2.55 -11.57
CA GLN A 170 9.65 2.71 -12.90
C GLN A 170 8.13 2.50 -12.89
N SER A 171 7.61 1.60 -12.04
CA SER A 171 6.19 1.29 -11.92
C SER A 171 5.39 2.38 -11.19
N LYS A 172 6.05 3.18 -10.33
CA LYS A 172 5.39 4.28 -9.58
C LYS A 172 4.58 5.21 -10.48
N ARG A 173 5.10 5.60 -11.64
CA ARG A 173 4.40 6.50 -12.57
C ARG A 173 3.11 5.90 -13.11
N PHE A 174 3.09 4.60 -13.40
CA PHE A 174 1.89 3.92 -13.88
C PHE A 174 0.86 3.73 -12.76
N ILE A 175 1.30 3.53 -11.53
CA ILE A 175 0.42 3.51 -10.35
C ILE A 175 -0.20 4.89 -10.12
N GLU A 176 0.58 5.96 -10.22
CA GLU A 176 0.09 7.34 -10.12
C GLU A 176 -0.89 7.71 -11.23
N GLN A 177 -0.59 7.32 -12.48
CA GLN A 177 -1.50 7.54 -13.60
C GLN A 177 -2.81 6.79 -13.41
N ARG A 178 -2.75 5.49 -13.07
CA ARG A 178 -3.93 4.68 -12.81
C ARG A 178 -4.82 5.28 -11.72
N ARG A 179 -4.20 5.83 -10.68
CA ARG A 179 -4.91 6.55 -9.63
C ARG A 179 -5.61 7.81 -10.13
N LYS A 180 -4.96 8.61 -10.99
CA LYS A 180 -5.60 9.80 -11.58
C LYS A 180 -6.82 9.39 -12.40
N ASP A 181 -6.68 8.36 -13.23
CA ASP A 181 -7.79 7.85 -14.03
C ASP A 181 -8.94 7.34 -13.14
N GLU A 182 -8.63 6.63 -12.04
CA GLU A 182 -9.62 6.20 -11.04
C GLU A 182 -10.32 7.39 -10.37
N ASP A 183 -9.58 8.42 -9.95
CA ASP A 183 -10.11 9.62 -9.31
C ASP A 183 -11.00 10.44 -10.28
N GLU A 184 -10.62 10.51 -11.55
CA GLU A 184 -11.40 11.16 -12.62
C GLU A 184 -12.68 10.39 -12.95
N ALA A 185 -12.61 9.08 -13.14
CA ALA A 185 -13.76 8.22 -13.39
C ALA A 185 -14.80 8.31 -12.26
N GLU A 186 -14.33 8.35 -11.01
CA GLU A 186 -15.21 8.49 -9.87
C GLU A 186 -15.81 9.90 -9.75
N ALA A 187 -15.03 10.96 -10.05
CA ALA A 187 -15.55 12.31 -10.08
C ALA A 187 -16.65 12.47 -11.14
N GLN A 188 -16.44 11.92 -12.34
CA GLN A 188 -17.43 11.91 -13.41
C GLN A 188 -18.71 11.14 -13.01
N ALA A 189 -18.54 9.95 -12.41
CA ALA A 189 -19.67 9.16 -11.91
C ALA A 189 -20.45 9.91 -10.83
N GLN A 190 -19.78 10.57 -9.90
CA GLN A 190 -20.43 11.33 -8.84
C GLN A 190 -21.22 12.53 -9.38
N VAL A 191 -20.67 13.26 -10.35
CA VAL A 191 -21.36 14.36 -11.03
C VAL A 191 -22.61 13.83 -11.73
N ALA A 192 -22.49 12.75 -12.51
CA ALA A 192 -23.60 12.13 -13.22
C ALA A 192 -24.71 11.63 -12.27
N LEU A 193 -24.34 11.00 -11.15
CA LEU A 193 -25.29 10.56 -10.12
C LEU A 193 -26.00 11.73 -9.45
N THR A 194 -25.27 12.80 -9.14
CA THR A 194 -25.85 14.00 -8.51
C THR A 194 -26.82 14.71 -9.46
N GLU A 195 -26.46 14.82 -10.75
CA GLU A 195 -27.33 15.36 -11.78
C GLU A 195 -28.59 14.50 -11.99
N ALA A 196 -28.43 13.18 -12.04
CA ALA A 196 -29.54 12.24 -12.13
C ALA A 196 -30.50 12.36 -10.94
N GLN A 197 -29.97 12.45 -9.72
CA GLN A 197 -30.76 12.64 -8.50
C GLN A 197 -31.50 13.98 -8.54
N SER A 198 -30.83 15.07 -8.92
CA SER A 198 -31.47 16.38 -9.03
C SER A 198 -32.62 16.40 -10.06
N ARG A 199 -32.47 15.70 -11.20
CA ARG A 199 -33.52 15.60 -12.22
C ARG A 199 -34.73 14.80 -11.71
N LEU A 200 -34.49 13.74 -10.95
CA LEU A 200 -35.53 12.96 -10.28
C LEU A 200 -36.32 13.82 -9.28
N ASP A 201 -35.61 14.53 -8.41
CA ASP A 201 -36.22 15.37 -7.38
C ASP A 201 -37.05 16.51 -7.99
N GLN A 202 -36.58 17.12 -9.08
CA GLN A 202 -37.32 18.14 -9.84
C GLN A 202 -38.65 17.61 -10.40
N LYS A 203 -38.64 16.44 -11.05
CA LYS A 203 -39.87 15.84 -11.59
C LYS A 203 -40.87 15.46 -10.51
N VAL A 204 -40.39 14.97 -9.37
CA VAL A 204 -41.24 14.65 -8.22
C VAL A 204 -41.83 15.94 -7.62
N ALA A 205 -41.05 17.02 -7.53
CA ALA A 205 -41.52 18.31 -7.05
C ALA A 205 -42.56 18.95 -7.99
N GLU A 206 -42.38 18.85 -9.30
CA GLU A 206 -43.32 19.36 -10.31
C GLU A 206 -44.73 18.75 -10.15
N VAL A 207 -44.80 17.44 -9.93
CA VAL A 207 -46.09 16.75 -9.69
C VAL A 207 -46.70 17.10 -8.33
N ARG A 208 -45.87 17.37 -7.31
CA ARG A 208 -46.37 17.83 -6.00
C ARG A 208 -46.94 19.25 -6.03
N ASN A 209 -46.39 20.12 -6.87
CA ASN A 209 -46.74 21.54 -6.93
C ASN A 209 -47.87 21.90 -7.92
N ARG A 210 -48.36 20.92 -8.69
CA ARG A 210 -49.47 21.09 -9.62
C ARG A 210 -50.75 21.57 -8.92
N GLN A 211 -51.45 22.60 -9.43
CA GLN A 211 -52.65 23.15 -8.77
C GLN A 211 -53.98 22.61 -9.33
N ASP A 212 -53.91 21.80 -10.38
CA ASP A 212 -55.02 21.22 -11.16
C ASP A 212 -55.60 19.92 -10.58
N LEU A 213 -54.98 19.35 -9.54
CA LEU A 213 -55.32 18.02 -8.99
C LEU A 213 -55.76 18.07 -7.52
N ASP A 214 -56.71 17.20 -7.16
CA ASP A 214 -57.17 16.99 -5.78
C ASP A 214 -56.08 16.33 -4.91
N ALA A 215 -56.10 16.56 -3.59
CA ALA A 215 -55.03 16.16 -2.67
C ALA A 215 -54.77 14.64 -2.66
N GLN A 216 -55.84 13.84 -2.77
CA GLN A 216 -55.74 12.38 -2.78
C GLN A 216 -55.19 11.84 -4.13
N GLN A 217 -55.59 12.45 -5.25
CA GLN A 217 -55.09 12.12 -6.58
C GLN A 217 -53.62 12.50 -6.76
N LYS A 218 -53.21 13.65 -6.22
CA LYS A 218 -51.79 14.07 -6.15
C LYS A 218 -50.93 13.05 -5.46
N GLN A 219 -51.39 12.49 -4.35
CA GLN A 219 -50.60 11.55 -3.56
C GLN A 219 -50.42 10.20 -4.26
N ILE A 220 -51.45 9.69 -4.94
CA ILE A 220 -51.37 8.45 -5.72
C ILE A 220 -50.46 8.66 -6.96
N MET A 221 -50.65 9.77 -7.68
CA MET A 221 -49.87 10.07 -8.88
C MET A 221 -48.39 10.34 -8.54
N ALA A 222 -48.11 11.07 -7.46
CA ALA A 222 -46.76 11.31 -6.98
C ALA A 222 -46.07 10.00 -6.56
N ARG A 223 -46.78 9.08 -5.88
CA ARG A 223 -46.22 7.78 -5.49
C ARG A 223 -45.88 6.92 -6.72
N ASN A 224 -46.81 6.80 -7.67
CA ASN A 224 -46.59 6.04 -8.91
C ASN A 224 -45.44 6.62 -9.74
N LEU A 225 -45.37 7.95 -9.87
CA LEU A 225 -44.27 8.60 -10.57
C LEU A 225 -42.94 8.39 -9.86
N GLN A 226 -42.93 8.50 -8.53
CA GLN A 226 -41.75 8.25 -7.71
C GLN A 226 -41.25 6.81 -7.88
N GLU A 227 -42.13 5.81 -7.91
CA GLU A 227 -41.72 4.42 -8.17
C GLU A 227 -41.13 4.22 -9.57
N VAL A 228 -41.77 4.77 -10.60
CA VAL A 228 -41.30 4.64 -12.00
C VAL A 228 -39.97 5.36 -12.19
N GLU A 229 -39.83 6.59 -11.70
CA GLU A 229 -38.60 7.36 -11.83
C GLU A 229 -37.49 6.81 -10.92
N ASN A 230 -37.80 6.26 -9.74
CA ASN A 230 -36.81 5.52 -8.92
C ASN A 230 -36.27 4.29 -9.65
N ARG A 231 -37.13 3.53 -10.35
CA ARG A 231 -36.66 2.39 -11.17
C ARG A 231 -35.73 2.84 -12.31
N LYS A 232 -36.06 3.95 -12.97
CA LYS A 232 -35.20 4.55 -14.00
C LYS A 232 -33.89 5.06 -13.39
N PHE A 233 -33.93 5.68 -12.22
CA PHE A 233 -32.76 6.15 -11.49
C PHE A 233 -31.85 4.99 -11.09
N GLU A 234 -32.39 3.90 -10.55
CA GLU A 234 -31.59 2.70 -10.22
C GLU A 234 -30.95 2.09 -11.47
N ALA A 235 -31.66 2.03 -12.61
CA ALA A 235 -31.08 1.58 -13.88
C ALA A 235 -29.97 2.51 -14.37
N LEU A 236 -30.17 3.83 -14.29
CA LEU A 236 -29.16 4.82 -14.66
C LEU A 236 -27.94 4.76 -13.75
N LYS A 237 -28.14 4.63 -12.44
CA LYS A 237 -27.09 4.45 -11.44
C LYS A 237 -26.29 3.18 -11.70
N ALA A 238 -26.96 2.08 -12.04
CA ALA A 238 -26.29 0.83 -12.40
C ALA A 238 -25.43 1.00 -13.67
N ASN A 239 -25.92 1.73 -14.68
CA ASN A 239 -25.16 2.02 -15.90
C ASN A 239 -23.94 2.92 -15.62
N ILE A 240 -24.10 3.99 -14.83
CA ILE A 240 -23.01 4.89 -14.43
C ILE A 240 -21.94 4.12 -13.64
N GLU A 241 -22.37 3.26 -12.71
CA GLU A 241 -21.47 2.43 -11.93
C GLU A 241 -20.73 1.40 -12.79
N ALA A 242 -21.41 0.81 -13.79
CA ALA A 242 -20.80 -0.10 -14.75
C ALA A 242 -19.78 0.60 -15.65
N GLU A 243 -20.08 1.80 -16.13
CA GLU A 243 -19.15 2.61 -16.93
C GLU A 243 -17.91 3.01 -16.12
N LYS A 244 -18.10 3.46 -14.88
CA LYS A 244 -17.00 3.72 -13.93
C LYS A 244 -16.13 2.49 -13.75
N GLN A 245 -16.74 1.32 -13.50
CA GLN A 245 -15.99 0.07 -13.32
C GLN A 245 -15.24 -0.35 -14.59
N ALA A 246 -15.81 -0.12 -15.77
CA ALA A 246 -15.15 -0.37 -17.05
C ALA A 246 -13.92 0.53 -17.24
N GLN A 247 -14.04 1.84 -16.95
CA GLN A 247 -12.91 2.77 -17.02
C GLN A 247 -11.78 2.37 -16.06
N ILE A 248 -12.13 2.02 -14.81
CA ILE A 248 -11.16 1.53 -13.81
C ILE A 248 -10.49 0.24 -14.30
N ALA A 249 -11.24 -0.69 -14.89
CA ALA A 249 -10.71 -1.95 -15.41
C ALA A 249 -9.71 -1.71 -16.55
N VAL A 250 -10.03 -0.83 -17.49
CA VAL A 250 -9.13 -0.44 -18.59
C VAL A 250 -7.84 0.20 -18.05
N SER A 251 -7.95 1.11 -17.07
CA SER A 251 -6.77 1.72 -16.46
C SER A 251 -5.89 0.69 -15.75
N LYS A 252 -6.50 -0.27 -15.05
CA LYS A 252 -5.79 -1.39 -14.42
C LYS A 252 -5.07 -2.26 -15.46
N GLU A 253 -5.74 -2.62 -16.55
CA GLU A 253 -5.16 -3.41 -17.64
C GLU A 253 -3.96 -2.71 -18.27
N ASN A 254 -4.10 -1.41 -18.57
CA ASN A 254 -3.01 -0.58 -19.10
C ASN A 254 -1.81 -0.55 -18.16
N MET A 255 -2.04 -0.38 -16.86
CA MET A 255 -0.97 -0.43 -15.87
C MET A 255 -0.27 -1.80 -15.87
N GLU A 256 -1.02 -2.90 -15.83
CA GLU A 256 -0.46 -4.25 -15.84
C GLU A 256 0.31 -4.56 -17.13
N ALA A 257 -0.16 -4.09 -18.28
CA ALA A 257 0.56 -4.20 -19.55
C ALA A 257 1.90 -3.45 -19.51
N ASN A 258 1.91 -2.21 -19.00
CA ASN A 258 3.11 -1.40 -18.89
C ASN A 258 4.14 -2.00 -17.90
N ILE A 259 3.70 -2.49 -16.75
CA ILE A 259 4.56 -3.18 -15.78
C ILE A 259 5.16 -4.44 -16.41
N ARG A 260 4.36 -5.23 -17.14
CA ARG A 260 4.84 -6.42 -17.86
C ARG A 260 5.86 -6.05 -18.94
N ALA A 261 5.67 -4.94 -19.65
CA ALA A 261 6.63 -4.48 -20.66
C ALA A 261 7.99 -4.12 -20.03
N ILE A 262 7.99 -3.41 -18.89
CA ILE A 262 9.22 -3.12 -18.12
C ILE A 262 9.91 -4.42 -17.70
N GLN A 263 9.17 -5.34 -17.07
CA GLN A 263 9.71 -6.63 -16.63
C GLN A 263 10.27 -7.44 -17.81
N SER A 264 9.57 -7.45 -18.95
CA SER A 264 10.00 -8.14 -20.14
C SER A 264 11.29 -7.55 -20.70
N SER A 265 11.43 -6.21 -20.75
CA SER A 265 12.65 -5.56 -21.22
C SER A 265 13.85 -5.94 -20.36
N ILE A 266 13.70 -5.89 -19.03
CA ILE A 266 14.75 -6.29 -18.09
C ILE A 266 15.10 -7.77 -18.25
N LYS A 267 14.10 -8.66 -18.39
CA LYS A 267 14.32 -10.09 -18.65
C LYS A 267 15.08 -10.30 -19.97
N THR A 268 14.73 -9.58 -21.03
CA THR A 268 15.44 -9.66 -22.32
C THR A 268 16.91 -9.27 -22.17
N PHE A 269 17.21 -8.16 -21.47
CA PHE A 269 18.60 -7.78 -21.21
C PHE A 269 19.34 -8.83 -20.36
N ALA A 270 18.70 -9.39 -19.35
CA ALA A 270 19.29 -10.44 -18.49
C ALA A 270 19.62 -11.73 -19.27
N VAL A 271 18.88 -12.05 -20.32
CA VAL A 271 19.14 -13.20 -21.19
C VAL A 271 20.20 -12.90 -22.27
N ILE A 272 20.23 -11.68 -22.81
CA ILE A 272 21.14 -11.31 -23.91
C ILE A 272 22.55 -10.95 -23.42
N PHE A 273 22.72 -10.36 -22.24
CA PHE A 273 24.03 -9.95 -21.73
C PHE A 273 25.04 -11.10 -21.49
N PRO A 274 24.67 -12.23 -20.86
CA PRO A 274 25.61 -13.30 -20.54
C PRO A 274 26.41 -13.89 -21.73
N PRO A 275 25.84 -14.12 -22.93
CA PRO A 275 26.61 -14.66 -24.07
C PRO A 275 27.52 -13.63 -24.77
N ILE A 276 27.33 -12.32 -24.58
CA ILE A 276 28.08 -11.28 -25.30
C ILE A 276 29.60 -11.40 -25.08
N PRO A 277 30.13 -11.53 -23.85
CA PRO A 277 31.57 -11.68 -23.63
C PRO A 277 32.18 -12.89 -24.36
N VAL A 278 31.46 -14.02 -24.38
CA VAL A 278 31.91 -15.25 -25.04
C VAL A 278 31.96 -15.06 -26.56
N LEU A 279 30.94 -14.40 -27.13
CA LEU A 279 30.92 -14.05 -28.55
C LEU A 279 32.06 -13.10 -28.93
N ILE A 280 32.32 -12.07 -28.11
CA ILE A 280 33.43 -11.13 -28.35
C ILE A 280 34.77 -11.88 -28.38
N ILE A 281 35.01 -12.78 -27.42
CA ILE A 281 36.23 -13.60 -27.38
C ILE A 281 36.31 -14.50 -28.63
N GLY A 282 35.21 -15.15 -29.01
CA GLY A 282 35.16 -16.00 -30.21
C GLY A 282 35.49 -15.23 -31.49
N ILE A 283 34.90 -14.05 -31.67
CA ILE A 283 35.18 -13.16 -32.82
C ILE A 283 36.64 -12.70 -32.80
N PHE A 284 37.16 -12.31 -31.62
CA PHE A 284 38.55 -11.88 -31.48
C PHE A 284 39.54 -13.00 -31.87
N ILE A 285 39.32 -14.23 -31.41
CA ILE A 285 40.14 -15.40 -31.77
C ILE A 285 40.05 -15.67 -33.28
N PHE A 286 38.85 -15.62 -33.86
CA PHE A 286 38.64 -15.83 -35.29
C PHE A 286 39.36 -14.78 -36.16
N MET A 287 39.24 -13.50 -35.81
CA MET A 287 39.97 -12.42 -36.50
C MET A 287 41.49 -12.59 -36.38
N ARG A 288 41.98 -12.96 -35.19
CA ARG A 288 43.42 -13.19 -34.95
C ARG A 288 43.93 -14.38 -35.77
N ARG A 289 43.14 -15.44 -35.90
CA ARG A 289 43.47 -16.60 -36.73
C ARG A 289 43.50 -16.24 -38.22
N LYS A 290 42.48 -15.54 -38.71
CA LYS A 290 42.39 -15.14 -40.12
C LYS A 290 43.56 -14.25 -40.56
N ARG A 291 43.96 -13.27 -39.74
CA ARG A 291 45.14 -12.43 -40.03
C ARG A 291 46.42 -13.25 -40.17
N ARG A 292 46.62 -14.27 -39.33
CA ARG A 292 47.79 -15.16 -39.40
C ARG A 292 47.76 -16.04 -40.66
N GLU A 293 46.59 -16.50 -41.08
CA GLU A 293 46.44 -17.27 -42.33
C GLU A 293 46.74 -16.41 -43.57
N ASP A 294 46.28 -15.15 -43.58
CA ASP A 294 46.58 -14.19 -44.66
C ASP A 294 48.09 -13.85 -44.72
N GLU A 295 48.73 -13.62 -43.57
CA GLU A 295 50.18 -13.38 -43.48
C GLU A 295 50.99 -14.61 -43.95
N ALA A 296 50.56 -15.82 -43.59
CA ALA A 296 51.18 -17.07 -44.02
C ALA A 296 51.02 -17.32 -45.53
N ALA A 297 49.87 -16.98 -46.11
CA ALA A 297 49.62 -17.09 -47.54
C ALA A 297 50.49 -16.11 -48.36
N VAL A 298 50.71 -14.90 -47.86
CA VAL A 298 51.62 -13.91 -48.47
C VAL A 298 53.08 -14.36 -48.37
N ALA A 299 53.50 -14.93 -47.23
CA ALA A 299 54.83 -15.49 -47.06
C ALA A 299 55.09 -16.71 -47.97
N ALA A 300 54.10 -17.60 -48.12
CA ALA A 300 54.18 -18.76 -49.01
C ALA A 300 54.24 -18.36 -50.50
N ARG A 301 53.58 -17.27 -50.90
CA ARG A 301 53.71 -16.71 -52.26
C ARG A 301 55.10 -16.12 -52.53
N LYS A 302 55.73 -15.46 -51.55
CA LYS A 302 57.10 -14.93 -51.67
C LYS A 302 58.18 -16.01 -51.80
N LEU A 303 57.94 -17.21 -51.28
CA LEU A 303 58.85 -18.35 -51.41
C LEU A 303 58.72 -19.11 -52.75
N ARG A 304 57.70 -18.77 -53.56
CA ARG A 304 57.40 -19.44 -54.83
C ARG A 304 57.75 -18.60 -56.07
N SER A 305 58.23 -17.37 -55.89
CA SER A 305 58.84 -16.52 -56.94
C SER A 305 60.35 -16.54 -56.81
#